data_AF-A0A0L0VFV6-F1
#
_entry.id   AF-A0A0L0VFV6-F1
#
_cell.length_a   1.000
_cell.length_b   1.000
_cell.length_c   1.000
_cell.angle_alpha   90.00
_cell.angle_beta   90.00
_cell.angle_gamma   90.00
#
_symmetry.space_group_name_H-M   'P 1'
#
loop_
_entity.id
_entity.type
_entity.pdbx_description
1 polymer ?
#
loop_
_entity_poly.entity_id
_entity_poly.type
_entity_poly.pdbx_seq_one_letter_code
_entity_poly.pdbx_strand_id
1 'polypeptide(L)'
;MLLVLAIIALVAFPSGLLASSPQFCGLYFAPVPKDPAYHYCDNPGFMAYKCHTNTCGDVKSHTFEHCAPYLPSGAVGEGDVTVQFKAFFSFPQEGYLDAYDSSGKKYKCSTDDAHPHNQLRPKCGSCDPRKY
;
A
#
# COMPACT_ATOMS: atom_id res chain seq x y z
N MET A 1 -60.14 -9.89 -0.21
CA MET A 1 -59.89 -8.44 -0.02
C MET A 1 -59.67 -8.23 1.46
N LEU A 2 -58.54 -7.83 2.02
CA LEU A 2 -57.31 -7.24 1.50
C LEU A 2 -56.12 -7.98 2.14
N LEU A 3 -55.15 -8.36 1.31
CA LEU A 3 -53.75 -8.37 1.74
C LEU A 3 -53.44 -6.97 2.31
N VAL A 4 -52.99 -6.89 3.56
CA VAL A 4 -52.20 -5.73 3.99
C VAL A 4 -50.89 -6.30 4.48
N LEU A 5 -49.93 -6.26 3.56
CA LEU A 5 -48.59 -6.75 3.74
C LEU A 5 -47.96 -6.15 4.99
N ALA A 6 -47.24 -7.02 5.71
CA ALA A 6 -46.19 -6.64 6.63
C ALA A 6 -45.25 -5.64 5.94
N ILE A 7 -45.35 -4.36 6.32
CA ILE A 7 -44.31 -3.39 6.05
C ILE A 7 -43.24 -3.64 7.10
N ILE A 8 -42.38 -4.63 6.82
CA ILE A 8 -41.06 -4.69 7.42
C ILE A 8 -40.39 -3.42 6.92
N ALA A 9 -40.33 -2.41 7.78
CA ALA A 9 -39.51 -1.24 7.56
C ALA A 9 -38.05 -1.72 7.52
N LEU A 10 -37.60 -2.08 6.32
CA LEU A 10 -36.23 -1.93 5.86
C LEU A 10 -35.93 -0.44 5.96
N VAL A 11 -35.66 0.03 7.18
CA VAL A 11 -34.84 1.21 7.36
C VAL A 11 -33.46 0.76 6.91
N ALA A 12 -33.25 0.88 5.60
CA ALA A 12 -31.94 0.93 5.00
C ALA A 12 -31.12 1.86 5.89
N PHE A 13 -30.10 1.29 6.54
CA PHE A 13 -29.10 2.06 7.25
C PHE A 13 -28.68 3.19 6.32
N PRO A 14 -28.90 4.47 6.68
CA PRO A 14 -28.50 5.57 5.85
C PRO A 14 -26.98 5.55 5.84
N SER A 15 -26.37 4.98 4.80
CA SER A 15 -25.10 5.34 4.16
C SER A 15 -23.99 5.94 5.04
N GLY A 16 -23.85 5.46 6.27
CA GLY A 16 -23.15 6.17 7.36
C GLY A 16 -21.93 5.44 7.89
N LEU A 17 -21.47 4.40 7.18
CA LEU A 17 -20.25 3.69 7.51
C LEU A 17 -19.51 3.46 6.20
N LEU A 18 -18.79 4.50 5.73
CA LEU A 18 -17.45 4.23 5.20
C LEU A 18 -16.66 3.70 6.40
N ALA A 19 -16.93 2.45 6.76
CA ALA A 19 -16.20 1.76 7.82
C ALA A 19 -14.80 1.63 7.25
N SER A 20 -13.96 2.55 7.69
CA SER A 20 -12.59 2.66 7.28
C SER A 20 -11.95 1.29 7.53
N SER A 21 -11.54 0.65 6.44
CA SER A 21 -11.25 -0.79 6.45
C SER A 21 -9.75 -1.04 6.57
N PRO A 22 -9.33 -2.14 7.19
CA PRO A 22 -7.93 -2.54 7.14
C PRO A 22 -7.57 -2.95 5.70
N GLN A 23 -6.44 -2.46 5.21
CA GLN A 23 -5.90 -2.75 3.89
C GLN A 23 -4.46 -3.26 4.00
N PHE A 24 -4.19 -4.33 3.26
CA PHE A 24 -2.84 -4.80 3.02
C PHE A 24 -2.30 -4.09 1.78
N CYS A 25 -1.31 -3.22 1.94
CA CYS A 25 -0.73 -2.41 0.86
C CYS A 25 0.27 -3.24 0.07
N GLY A 26 -0.23 -4.23 -0.68
CA GLY A 26 0.60 -5.23 -1.35
C GLY A 26 1.36 -4.69 -2.57
N LEU A 27 0.73 -3.81 -3.35
CA LEU A 27 1.25 -3.39 -4.66
C LEU A 27 1.86 -2.00 -4.65
N TYR A 28 1.30 -1.09 -3.88
CA TYR A 28 1.77 0.29 -3.84
C TYR A 28 1.59 0.86 -2.45
N PHE A 29 2.57 1.67 -2.05
CA PHE A 29 2.49 2.47 -0.83
C PHE A 29 3.30 3.75 -1.01
N ALA A 30 2.71 4.90 -0.75
CA ALA A 30 3.42 6.18 -0.80
C ALA A 30 2.72 7.25 0.04
N PRO A 31 3.44 8.24 0.59
CA PRO A 31 2.81 9.37 1.26
C PRO A 31 1.96 10.19 0.29
N VAL A 32 0.84 10.72 0.77
CA VAL A 32 0.01 11.63 -0.03
C VAL A 32 0.73 12.97 -0.18
N PRO A 33 0.91 13.49 -1.41
CA PRO A 33 1.50 14.81 -1.62
C PRO A 33 0.72 15.89 -0.89
N LYS A 34 1.41 16.72 -0.09
CA LYS A 34 0.83 17.82 0.69
C LYS A 34 -0.18 17.41 1.77
N ASP A 35 -0.29 16.12 2.10
CA ASP A 35 -1.16 15.63 3.17
C ASP A 35 -0.44 14.53 3.99
N PRO A 36 0.46 14.91 4.91
CA PRO A 36 1.32 13.98 5.64
C PRO A 36 0.55 13.04 6.58
N ALA A 37 -0.72 13.36 6.88
CA ALA A 37 -1.58 12.51 7.68
C ALA A 37 -2.01 11.23 6.96
N TYR A 38 -1.74 11.11 5.65
CA TYR A 38 -2.19 9.97 4.85
C TYR A 38 -1.12 9.36 3.94
N HIS A 39 -1.36 8.11 3.59
CA HIS A 39 -0.67 7.37 2.54
C HIS A 39 -1.67 6.88 1.50
N TYR A 40 -1.21 6.79 0.26
CA TYR A 40 -1.85 5.98 -0.77
C TYR A 40 -1.39 4.53 -0.66
N CYS A 41 -2.31 3.62 -0.89
CA CYS A 41 -2.14 2.18 -0.71
C CYS A 41 -2.92 1.45 -1.79
N ASP A 42 -2.26 0.57 -2.55
CA ASP A 42 -2.96 -0.33 -3.47
C ASP A 42 -2.83 -1.77 -2.95
N ASN A 43 -3.97 -2.44 -2.83
CA ASN A 43 -4.01 -3.82 -2.35
C ASN A 43 -3.64 -4.81 -3.49
N PRO A 44 -3.40 -6.10 -3.17
CA PRO A 44 -3.09 -7.12 -4.20
C PRO A 44 -4.13 -7.28 -5.31
N GLY A 45 -5.37 -6.82 -5.09
CA GLY A 45 -6.45 -6.81 -6.07
C GLY A 45 -6.49 -5.54 -6.92
N PHE A 46 -5.42 -4.73 -6.94
CA PHE A 46 -5.32 -3.46 -7.69
C PHE A 46 -6.35 -2.40 -7.28
N MET A 47 -6.92 -2.51 -6.07
CA MET A 47 -7.84 -1.51 -5.54
C MET A 47 -7.07 -0.44 -4.78
N ALA A 48 -7.36 0.83 -5.09
CA ALA A 48 -6.65 1.98 -4.55
C ALA A 48 -7.35 2.61 -3.34
N TYR A 49 -6.58 2.88 -2.30
CA TYR A 49 -7.05 3.42 -1.02
C TYR A 49 -6.21 4.61 -0.56
N LYS A 50 -6.83 5.46 0.25
CA LYS A 50 -6.19 6.51 1.03
C LYS A 50 -6.32 6.10 2.50
N CYS A 51 -5.19 5.86 3.15
CA CYS A 51 -5.11 5.35 4.52
C CYS A 51 -4.49 6.39 5.43
N HIS A 52 -4.94 6.47 6.68
CA HIS A 52 -4.33 7.37 7.66
C HIS A 52 -2.93 6.84 8.08
N THR A 53 -1.92 7.70 8.19
CA THR A 53 -0.53 7.28 8.42
C THR A 53 -0.34 6.54 9.74
N ASN A 54 -1.00 6.99 10.80
CA ASN A 54 -0.87 6.39 12.14
C ASN A 54 -1.46 4.98 12.27
N THR A 55 -2.19 4.48 11.27
CA THR A 55 -2.79 3.15 11.28
C THR A 55 -2.00 2.16 10.42
N CYS A 56 -0.96 2.60 9.71
CA CYS A 56 -0.11 1.77 8.83
C CYS A 56 0.96 0.95 9.55
N GLY A 57 0.83 0.78 10.87
CA GLY A 57 1.87 0.19 11.71
C GLY A 57 3.14 1.05 11.74
N ASP A 58 4.24 0.46 12.21
CA ASP A 58 5.53 1.13 12.19
C ASP A 58 6.19 1.01 10.82
N VAL A 59 5.69 1.79 9.85
CA VAL A 59 6.26 1.86 8.48
C VAL A 59 7.76 2.15 8.50
N LYS A 60 8.25 2.92 9.50
CA LYS A 60 9.67 3.29 9.59
C LYS A 60 10.57 2.11 9.95
N SER A 61 10.01 1.07 10.57
CA SER A 61 10.72 -0.18 10.85
C SER A 61 10.85 -1.09 9.62
N HIS A 62 10.06 -0.86 8.57
CA HIS A 62 10.15 -1.66 7.37
C HIS A 62 11.31 -1.20 6.49
N THR A 63 12.23 -2.12 6.25
CA THR A 63 13.34 -1.97 5.30
C THR A 63 13.23 -3.03 4.22
N PHE A 64 13.79 -2.72 3.05
CA PHE A 64 14.05 -3.72 2.01
C PHE A 64 15.55 -3.97 1.93
N GLU A 65 15.95 -5.23 1.89
CA GLU A 65 17.35 -5.66 1.94
C GLU A 65 17.82 -6.14 0.56
N HIS A 66 19.13 -6.25 0.37
CA HIS A 66 19.72 -6.75 -0.87
C HIS A 66 19.21 -6.04 -2.14
N CYS A 67 18.99 -4.73 -2.03
CA CYS A 67 18.52 -3.91 -3.14
C CYS A 67 19.69 -3.39 -3.99
N ALA A 68 19.42 -3.16 -5.27
CA ALA A 68 20.34 -2.58 -6.23
C ALA A 68 19.87 -1.18 -6.66
N PRO A 69 20.75 -0.15 -6.68
CA PRO A 69 20.35 1.20 -7.08
C PRO A 69 20.12 1.29 -8.58
N TYR A 70 19.16 2.13 -8.99
CA TYR A 70 19.08 2.56 -10.39
C TYR A 70 20.16 3.61 -10.68
N LEU A 71 20.89 3.41 -11.78
CA LEU A 71 21.86 4.36 -12.32
C LEU A 71 21.14 5.48 -13.09
N PRO A 72 21.79 6.64 -13.32
CA PRO A 72 21.21 7.72 -14.13
C PRO A 72 20.80 7.29 -15.55
N SER A 73 21.43 6.24 -16.09
CA SER A 73 21.08 5.64 -17.38
C SER A 73 19.77 4.84 -17.36
N GLY A 74 19.19 4.59 -16.18
CA GLY A 74 18.06 3.69 -15.98
C GLY A 74 18.45 2.22 -15.82
N ALA A 75 19.73 1.87 -16.02
CA ALA A 75 20.22 0.54 -15.73
C ALA A 75 20.23 0.26 -14.23
N VAL A 76 20.05 -1.01 -13.84
CA VAL A 76 20.22 -1.45 -12.46
C VAL A 76 21.72 -1.65 -12.23
N GLY A 77 22.29 -0.93 -11.28
CA GLY A 77 23.70 -1.09 -10.90
C GLY A 77 23.91 -2.33 -10.05
N GLU A 78 25.16 -2.61 -9.69
CA GLU A 78 25.45 -3.53 -8.60
C GLU A 78 25.06 -2.90 -7.26
N GLY A 79 24.48 -3.70 -6.36
CA GLY A 79 24.18 -3.22 -5.03
C GLY A 79 23.66 -4.33 -4.12
N ASP A 80 24.15 -4.28 -2.89
CA ASP A 80 23.64 -5.01 -1.74
C ASP A 80 23.38 -3.96 -0.64
N VAL A 81 22.28 -3.22 -0.80
CA VAL A 81 21.92 -2.14 0.13
C VAL A 81 20.60 -2.42 0.82
N THR A 82 20.54 -2.05 2.09
CA THR A 82 19.29 -1.97 2.85
C THR A 82 18.67 -0.58 2.67
N VAL A 83 17.42 -0.54 2.26
CA VAL A 83 16.65 0.66 1.94
C VAL A 83 15.56 0.85 2.97
N GLN A 84 15.65 1.91 3.77
CA GLN A 84 14.50 2.43 4.50
C GLN A 84 13.62 3.19 3.51
N PHE A 85 12.52 2.59 3.10
CA PHE A 85 11.68 3.16 2.06
C PHE A 85 10.78 4.28 2.60
N LYS A 86 10.53 5.25 1.75
CA LYS A 86 9.44 6.23 1.84
C LYS A 86 8.24 5.81 0.99
N ALA A 87 8.49 5.16 -0.13
CA ALA A 87 7.45 4.62 -1.01
C ALA A 87 7.95 3.35 -1.72
N PHE A 88 7.04 2.53 -2.22
CA PHE A 88 7.38 1.44 -3.14
C PHE A 88 6.30 1.15 -4.16
N PHE A 89 6.69 0.45 -5.21
CA PHE A 89 5.81 -0.20 -6.18
C PHE A 89 6.26 -1.65 -6.37
N SER A 90 5.34 -2.61 -6.22
CA SER A 90 5.64 -4.05 -6.31
C SER A 90 5.25 -4.60 -7.67
N PHE A 91 6.12 -5.44 -8.24
CA PHE A 91 5.91 -6.17 -9.49
C PHE A 91 5.95 -7.68 -9.20
N PRO A 92 4.89 -8.23 -8.56
CA PRO A 92 4.93 -9.61 -8.06
C PRO A 92 5.11 -10.66 -9.16
N GLN A 93 4.61 -10.40 -10.38
CA GLN A 93 4.81 -11.29 -11.53
C GLN A 93 6.27 -11.32 -12.01
N GLU A 94 7.02 -10.26 -11.76
CA GLU A 94 8.44 -10.14 -12.14
C GLU A 94 9.38 -10.43 -10.97
N GLY A 95 8.85 -10.73 -9.78
CA GLY A 95 9.62 -11.12 -8.60
C GLY A 95 10.46 -9.99 -8.00
N TYR A 96 10.05 -8.72 -8.14
CA TYR A 96 10.75 -7.61 -7.53
C TYR A 96 9.82 -6.46 -7.09
N LEU A 97 10.38 -5.50 -6.36
CA LEU A 97 9.77 -4.20 -6.11
C LEU A 97 10.75 -3.08 -6.38
N ASP A 98 10.21 -1.91 -6.69
CA ASP A 98 10.92 -0.64 -6.74
C ASP A 98 10.69 0.10 -5.42
N ALA A 99 11.76 0.33 -4.66
CA ALA A 99 11.77 1.11 -3.42
C ALA A 99 12.31 2.51 -3.66
N TYR A 100 11.74 3.50 -2.98
CA TYR A 100 12.19 4.89 -3.02
C TYR A 100 12.56 5.32 -1.60
N ASP A 101 13.78 5.80 -1.40
CA ASP A 101 14.21 6.33 -0.09
C ASP A 101 13.66 7.75 0.17
N SER A 102 14.01 8.33 1.31
CA SER A 102 13.58 9.68 1.70
C SER A 102 14.05 10.79 0.75
N SER A 103 15.19 10.59 0.07
CA SER A 103 15.75 11.49 -0.95
C SER A 103 15.09 11.34 -2.32
N GLY A 104 14.28 10.29 -2.51
CA GLY A 104 13.64 9.94 -3.77
C GLY A 104 14.51 9.07 -4.68
N LYS A 105 15.66 8.57 -4.21
CA LYS A 105 16.49 7.65 -4.96
C LYS A 105 15.79 6.29 -5.05
N LYS A 106 15.84 5.69 -6.24
CA LYS A 106 15.14 4.46 -6.61
C LYS A 106 16.07 3.25 -6.51
N TYR A 107 15.56 2.15 -5.99
CA TYR A 107 16.26 0.87 -5.85
C TYR A 107 15.36 -0.27 -6.30
N LYS A 108 15.93 -1.28 -6.95
CA LYS A 108 15.26 -2.54 -7.29
C LYS A 108 15.60 -3.57 -6.21
N CYS A 109 14.59 -4.15 -5.57
CA CYS A 109 14.77 -5.16 -4.52
C CYS A 109 14.10 -6.46 -4.96
N SER A 110 14.81 -7.60 -4.92
CA SER A 110 14.21 -8.91 -5.22
C SER A 110 13.17 -9.27 -4.17
N THR A 111 12.06 -9.88 -4.59
CA THR A 111 11.00 -10.39 -3.70
C THR A 111 10.83 -11.89 -3.84
N ASP A 112 11.84 -12.59 -4.35
CA ASP A 112 11.86 -14.06 -4.41
C ASP A 112 11.89 -14.69 -3.00
N ASP A 113 11.79 -16.02 -2.95
CA ASP A 113 11.78 -16.78 -1.69
C ASP A 113 13.11 -16.75 -0.93
N ALA A 114 14.22 -16.37 -1.58
CA ALA A 114 15.49 -16.15 -0.92
C ALA A 114 15.52 -14.83 -0.13
N HIS A 115 14.58 -13.91 -0.40
CA HIS A 115 14.48 -12.59 0.22
C HIS A 115 13.13 -12.37 0.93
N PRO A 116 12.78 -13.18 1.96
CA PRO A 116 11.46 -13.13 2.59
C PRO A 116 11.15 -11.79 3.27
N HIS A 117 12.18 -11.06 3.74
CA HIS A 117 12.01 -9.72 4.30
C HIS A 117 11.42 -8.73 3.28
N ASN A 118 11.80 -8.87 2.01
CA ASN A 118 11.29 -8.03 0.92
C ASN A 118 9.87 -8.39 0.49
N GLN A 119 9.26 -9.43 1.05
CA GLN A 119 7.86 -9.77 0.83
C GLN A 119 6.93 -9.10 1.86
N LEU A 120 7.48 -8.54 2.95
CA LEU A 120 6.69 -7.84 3.96
C LEU A 120 6.11 -6.54 3.38
N ARG A 121 4.87 -6.23 3.75
CA ARG A 121 4.14 -5.05 3.27
C ARG A 121 3.40 -4.37 4.41
N PRO A 122 3.22 -3.04 4.37
CA PRO A 122 2.42 -2.33 5.34
C PRO A 122 0.98 -2.85 5.39
N LYS A 123 0.44 -2.92 6.60
CA LYS A 123 -0.99 -3.11 6.86
C LYS A 123 -1.52 -1.83 7.48
N CYS A 124 -2.45 -1.19 6.80
CA CYS A 124 -3.05 0.06 7.24
C CYS A 124 -4.47 -0.15 7.69
N GLY A 125 -4.83 0.36 8.87
CA GLY A 125 -6.22 0.60 9.23
C GLY A 125 -6.76 1.89 8.61
N SER A 126 -8.02 2.21 8.90
CA SER A 126 -8.63 3.48 8.54
C SER A 126 -8.41 3.92 7.08
N CYS A 127 -8.71 3.02 6.14
CA CYS A 127 -8.55 3.27 4.72
C CYS A 127 -9.89 3.45 4.02
N ASP A 128 -9.97 4.48 3.19
CA ASP A 128 -11.10 4.76 2.31
C ASP A 128 -10.71 4.54 0.84
N PRO A 129 -11.62 4.02 -0.01
CA PRO A 129 -11.38 3.94 -1.44
C PRO A 129 -11.05 5.31 -2.03
N ARG A 130 -10.04 5.36 -2.90
CA ARG A 130 -9.70 6.60 -3.62
C ARG A 130 -10.67 6.81 -4.77
N LYS A 131 -11.25 8.01 -4.83
CA LYS A 131 -11.93 8.50 -6.05
C LYS A 131 -10.87 9.19 -6.92
N TYR A 132 -10.85 8.82 -8.20
CA TYR A 132 -9.99 9.44 -9.22
C TYR A 132 -10.65 10.67 -9.81
#